data_AF-A0A9E3ETU3-F1
#
_entry.id   AF-A0A9E3ETU3-F1
#
_cell.length_a   1.000
_cell.length_b   1.000
_cell.length_c   1.000
_cell.angle_alpha   90.00
_cell.angle_beta   90.00
_cell.angle_gamma   90.00
#
_symmetry.space_group_name_H-M   'P 1'
#
loop_
_entity.id
_entity.type
_entity.pdbx_description
1 polymer ?
#
loop_
_entity_poly.entity_id
_entity_poly.type
_entity_poly.pdbx_seq_one_letter_code
_entity_poly.pdbx_strand_id
1 'polypeptide(L)'
;MNRRILTLIVALVPIVVFGVLLAGVTVPYVSLGPGPTFDTLGEVDGKQVVDIKGTQTHPTTGHLDMTTVSQRDDLSLAEALTLWLSGQEQLMPRDLVYPPGQSREEIDKANDADFKESEHNAEFAALGYLK
;
A
#
# COMPACT_ATOMS: atom_id res chain seq x y z
N MET A 1 -52.96 7.92 -6.76
CA MET A 1 -51.52 7.63 -6.99
C MET A 1 -51.41 6.41 -7.89
N ASN A 2 -50.76 6.53 -9.06
CA ASN A 2 -50.68 5.42 -10.03
C ASN A 2 -49.90 4.25 -9.42
N ARG A 3 -50.50 3.04 -9.38
CA ARG A 3 -49.88 1.82 -8.83
C ARG A 3 -48.46 1.57 -9.40
N ARG A 4 -48.25 1.90 -10.67
CA ARG A 4 -46.95 1.83 -11.35
C ARG A 4 -45.88 2.73 -10.72
N ILE A 5 -46.23 3.97 -10.35
CA ILE A 5 -45.30 4.91 -9.72
C ILE A 5 -44.95 4.43 -8.31
N LEU A 6 -45.94 3.91 -7.57
CA LEU A 6 -45.71 3.36 -6.24
C LEU A 6 -44.75 2.16 -6.27
N THR A 7 -44.91 1.24 -7.22
CA THR A 7 -44.01 0.10 -7.40
C THR A 7 -42.59 0.55 -7.76
N LEU A 8 -42.44 1.55 -8.64
CA LEU A 8 -41.13 2.10 -8.99
C LEU A 8 -40.43 2.75 -7.79
N ILE A 9 -41.15 3.55 -7.00
CA ILE A 9 -40.58 4.18 -5.80
C ILE A 9 -40.16 3.12 -4.77
N VAL A 10 -41.02 2.13 -4.50
CA VAL A 10 -40.72 1.05 -3.54
C VAL A 10 -39.53 0.21 -3.99
N ALA A 11 -39.31 0.02 -5.29
CA ALA A 11 -38.15 -0.68 -5.82
C ALA A 11 -36.87 0.19 -5.80
N LEU A 12 -36.98 1.50 -6.05
CA LEU A 12 -35.83 2.40 -6.12
C LEU A 12 -35.23 2.69 -4.74
N VAL A 13 -36.06 2.88 -3.72
CA VAL A 13 -35.63 3.20 -2.35
C VAL A 13 -34.56 2.23 -1.81
N PRO A 14 -34.76 0.90 -1.80
CA PRO A 14 -33.74 -0.02 -1.29
C PRO A 14 -32.46 0.01 -2.12
N ILE A 15 -32.54 0.18 -3.44
CA ILE A 15 -31.35 0.28 -4.31
C ILE A 15 -30.50 1.51 -3.92
N VAL A 16 -31.15 2.65 -3.70
CA VAL A 16 -30.47 3.87 -3.26
C VAL A 16 -29.87 3.68 -1.87
N VAL A 17 -30.61 3.08 -0.94
CA VAL A 17 -30.11 2.80 0.42
C VAL A 17 -28.88 1.89 0.38
N PHE A 18 -28.92 0.79 -0.38
CA PHE A 18 -27.77 -0.10 -0.55
C PHE A 18 -26.59 0.60 -1.22
N GLY A 19 -26.83 1.41 -2.24
CA GLY A 19 -25.78 2.20 -2.89
C GLY A 19 -25.07 3.14 -1.92
N VAL A 20 -25.82 3.83 -1.06
CA VAL A 20 -25.26 4.71 -0.02
C VAL A 20 -24.47 3.92 1.01
N LEU A 21 -24.99 2.76 1.47
CA LEU A 21 -24.27 1.92 2.44
C LEU A 21 -22.96 1.36 1.86
N LEU A 22 -22.97 0.92 0.60
CA LEU A 22 -21.79 0.41 -0.09
C LEU A 22 -20.68 1.46 -0.20
N ALA A 23 -21.04 2.72 -0.43
CA ALA A 23 -20.10 3.83 -0.55
C ALA A 23 -19.68 4.41 0.82
N GLY A 24 -20.59 4.42 1.80
CA GLY A 24 -20.39 5.14 3.07
C GLY A 24 -19.83 4.30 4.22
N VAL A 25 -19.91 2.97 4.13
CA VAL A 25 -19.41 2.07 5.19
C VAL A 25 -18.00 1.61 4.86
N THR A 26 -17.05 1.95 5.74
CA THR A 26 -15.69 1.43 5.69
C THR A 26 -15.63 0.02 6.26
N VAL A 27 -14.76 -0.81 5.68
CA VAL A 27 -14.54 -2.20 6.11
C VAL A 27 -13.21 -2.32 6.87
N PRO A 28 -13.10 -3.24 7.84
CA PRO A 28 -11.86 -3.47 8.59
C PRO A 28 -10.85 -4.32 7.78
N TYR A 29 -10.63 -3.94 6.52
CA TYR A 29 -9.72 -4.59 5.58
C TYR A 29 -8.80 -3.57 4.93
N VAL A 30 -7.59 -4.00 4.66
CA VAL A 30 -6.59 -3.27 3.87
C VAL A 30 -6.37 -4.00 2.55
N SER A 31 -6.06 -3.23 1.50
CA SER A 31 -5.65 -3.75 0.20
C SER A 31 -4.14 -3.69 0.11
N LEU A 32 -3.54 -4.80 -0.31
CA LEU A 32 -2.12 -4.90 -0.65
C LEU A 32 -1.99 -5.20 -2.13
N GLY A 33 -1.21 -4.40 -2.83
CA GLY A 33 -1.06 -4.49 -4.28
C GLY A 33 0.34 -4.17 -4.76
N PRO A 34 0.61 -4.31 -6.06
CA PRO A 34 1.89 -3.92 -6.63
C PRO A 34 2.10 -2.41 -6.45
N GLY A 35 3.20 -2.05 -5.78
CA GLY A 35 3.67 -0.67 -5.69
C GLY A 35 4.53 -0.29 -6.90
N PRO A 36 4.89 1.00 -7.02
CA PRO A 36 5.85 1.43 -8.04
C PRO A 36 7.21 0.76 -7.83
N THR A 37 7.98 0.67 -8.91
CA THR A 37 9.39 0.29 -8.86
C THR A 37 10.25 1.54 -8.84
N PHE A 38 11.36 1.49 -8.08
CA PHE A 38 12.32 2.57 -8.01
C PHE A 38 13.70 2.06 -8.43
N ASP A 39 14.34 2.76 -9.36
CA ASP A 39 15.73 2.45 -9.73
C ASP A 39 16.68 2.96 -8.65
N THR A 40 17.29 2.03 -7.93
CA THR A 40 18.20 2.33 -6.82
C THR A 40 19.53 2.93 -7.27
N LEU A 41 19.89 2.81 -8.55
CA LEU A 41 21.07 3.45 -9.16
C LEU A 41 20.77 4.86 -9.68
N GLY A 42 19.50 5.26 -9.66
CA GLY A 42 19.02 6.53 -10.19
C GLY A 42 18.63 7.54 -9.13
N GLU A 43 17.86 8.53 -9.57
CA GLU A 43 17.34 9.61 -8.72
C GLU A 43 15.81 9.62 -8.71
N VAL A 44 15.25 9.91 -7.54
CA VAL A 44 13.83 10.19 -7.34
C VAL A 44 13.71 11.60 -6.76
N ASP A 45 12.92 12.46 -7.41
CA ASP A 45 12.72 13.87 -7.01
C ASP A 45 14.04 14.66 -6.80
N GLY A 46 15.04 14.38 -7.64
CA GLY A 46 16.36 15.04 -7.59
C GLY A 46 17.25 14.59 -6.43
N LYS A 47 16.93 13.46 -5.79
CA LYS A 47 17.77 12.81 -4.77
C LYS A 47 18.13 11.40 -5.22
N GLN A 48 19.39 11.04 -5.05
CA GLN A 48 19.86 9.67 -5.24
C GLN A 48 19.11 8.73 -4.30
N VAL A 49 18.62 7.60 -4.82
CA VAL A 49 17.91 6.60 -4.01
C VAL A 49 18.86 5.94 -3.01
N VAL A 50 20.10 5.66 -3.45
CA VAL A 50 21.19 5.18 -2.58
C VAL A 50 22.35 6.17 -2.66
N ASP A 51 22.62 6.87 -1.55
CA ASP A 51 23.67 7.88 -1.45
C ASP A 51 24.91 7.31 -0.74
N ILE A 52 25.99 7.08 -1.51
CA ILE A 52 27.24 6.52 -1.00
C ILE A 52 28.23 7.65 -0.71
N LYS A 53 28.72 7.72 0.54
CA LYS A 53 29.70 8.72 1.00
C LYS A 53 31.02 8.08 1.40
N GLY A 54 32.10 8.85 1.26
CA GLY A 54 33.42 8.47 1.80
C GLY A 54 34.24 7.51 0.93
N THR A 55 33.80 7.21 -0.29
CA THR A 55 34.56 6.40 -1.25
C THR A 55 34.26 6.83 -2.69
N GLN A 56 35.11 6.42 -3.64
CA GLN A 56 34.83 6.61 -5.06
C GLN A 56 33.81 5.56 -5.52
N THR A 57 32.73 6.02 -6.16
CA THR A 57 31.76 5.17 -6.84
C THR A 57 32.18 4.95 -8.29
N HIS A 58 31.74 3.84 -8.88
CA HIS A 58 31.99 3.54 -10.29
C HIS A 58 30.73 3.81 -11.11
N PRO A 59 30.86 4.34 -12.34
CA PRO A 59 29.71 4.54 -13.20
C PRO A 59 29.09 3.18 -13.53
N THR A 60 27.79 3.07 -13.31
CA THR A 60 26.99 1.90 -13.66
C THR A 60 26.24 2.15 -14.96
N THR A 61 25.97 1.08 -15.70
CA THR A 61 25.08 1.10 -16.85
C THR A 61 23.93 0.13 -16.59
N GLY A 62 22.69 0.57 -16.77
CA GLY A 62 21.49 -0.22 -16.51
C GLY A 62 20.66 0.30 -15.33
N HIS A 63 19.78 -0.57 -14.82
CA HIS A 63 18.83 -0.27 -13.75
C HIS A 63 18.90 -1.35 -12.68
N LEU A 64 18.72 -0.97 -11.41
CA LEU A 64 18.52 -1.90 -10.31
C LEU A 64 17.21 -1.55 -9.62
N ASP A 65 16.15 -2.18 -10.12
CA ASP A 65 14.78 -1.88 -9.69
C ASP A 65 14.47 -2.51 -8.31
N MET A 66 14.14 -1.66 -7.35
CA MET A 66 13.53 -2.05 -6.08
C MET A 66 12.01 -2.05 -6.25
N THR A 67 11.38 -3.21 -6.07
CA THR A 67 9.93 -3.38 -6.10
C THR A 67 9.32 -3.03 -4.75
N THR A 68 8.24 -2.26 -4.74
CA THR A 68 7.50 -1.93 -3.52
C THR A 68 6.12 -2.55 -3.51
N VAL A 69 5.52 -2.65 -2.32
CA VAL A 69 4.12 -3.08 -2.14
C VAL A 69 3.32 -1.86 -1.73
N SER A 70 2.25 -1.57 -2.45
CA SER A 70 1.31 -0.51 -2.12
C SER A 70 0.31 -1.01 -1.07
N GLN A 71 -0.04 -0.14 -0.13
CA GLN A 71 -1.00 -0.44 0.92
C GLN A 71 -2.08 0.64 0.96
N ARG A 72 -3.34 0.20 0.97
CA ARG A 72 -4.51 1.07 1.08
C ARG A 72 -5.39 0.64 2.23
N ASP A 73 -5.88 1.63 2.96
CA ASP A 73 -6.67 1.47 4.17
C ASP A 73 -7.93 2.35 4.08
N ASP A 74 -8.83 2.21 5.05
CA ASP A 74 -10.11 2.93 5.13
C ASP A 74 -10.99 2.71 3.88
N LEU A 75 -10.94 1.49 3.34
CA LEU A 75 -11.68 1.09 2.14
C LEU A 75 -13.18 1.07 2.41
N SER A 76 -13.98 1.62 1.50
CA SER A 76 -15.43 1.38 1.47
C SER A 76 -15.73 -0.07 1.06
N LEU A 77 -16.91 -0.57 1.41
CA LEU A 77 -17.35 -1.91 1.00
C LEU A 77 -17.38 -2.06 -0.53
N ALA A 78 -17.76 -1.01 -1.26
CA ALA A 78 -17.71 -0.99 -2.71
C ALA A 78 -16.27 -1.16 -3.23
N GLU A 79 -15.31 -0.42 -2.69
CA GLU A 79 -13.89 -0.50 -3.07
C GLU A 79 -13.28 -1.86 -2.73
N ALA A 80 -13.58 -2.42 -1.56
CA ALA A 80 -13.11 -3.75 -1.20
C ALA A 80 -13.61 -4.80 -2.20
N LEU A 81 -14.90 -4.76 -2.58
CA LEU A 81 -15.44 -5.68 -3.58
C LEU A 81 -14.81 -5.50 -4.97
N THR A 82 -14.58 -4.26 -5.42
CA THR A 82 -13.95 -4.02 -6.72
C THR A 82 -12.49 -4.47 -6.75
N LEU A 83 -11.73 -4.20 -5.69
CA LEU A 83 -10.33 -4.62 -5.55
C LEU A 83 -10.23 -6.15 -5.47
N TRP A 84 -11.11 -6.80 -4.71
CA TRP A 84 -11.18 -8.26 -4.64
C TRP A 84 -11.51 -8.90 -6.00
N LEU A 85 -12.47 -8.34 -6.74
CA LEU A 85 -12.84 -8.82 -8.08
C LEU A 85 -11.74 -8.57 -9.12
N SER A 86 -10.87 -7.58 -8.92
CA SER A 86 -9.78 -7.27 -9.86
C SER A 86 -8.74 -8.39 -9.95
N GLY A 87 -8.56 -9.17 -8.88
CA GLY A 87 -7.55 -10.22 -8.76
C GLY A 87 -6.10 -9.73 -8.73
N GLN A 88 -5.86 -8.41 -8.76
CA GLN A 88 -4.52 -7.80 -8.69
C GLN A 88 -4.12 -7.42 -7.27
N GLU A 89 -5.09 -7.38 -6.37
CA GLU A 89 -4.99 -6.84 -5.04
C GLU A 89 -5.41 -7.90 -4.02
N GLN A 90 -4.65 -8.01 -2.94
CA GLN A 90 -4.94 -8.92 -1.84
C GLN A 90 -5.62 -8.15 -0.72
N LEU A 91 -6.82 -8.58 -0.32
CA LEU A 91 -7.48 -8.05 0.87
C LEU A 91 -7.03 -8.81 2.12
N MET A 92 -6.61 -8.07 3.15
CA MET A 92 -6.22 -8.61 4.44
C MET A 92 -6.93 -7.90 5.58
N PRO A 93 -7.25 -8.60 6.70
CA PRO A 93 -7.75 -7.96 7.90
C PRO A 93 -6.81 -6.85 8.37
N ARG A 94 -7.37 -5.67 8.68
CA ARG A 94 -6.59 -4.50 9.08
C ARG A 94 -5.68 -4.78 10.27
N ASP A 95 -6.16 -5.52 11.26
CA ASP A 95 -5.44 -5.80 12.52
C ASP A 95 -4.13 -6.57 12.32
N LEU A 96 -3.95 -7.27 11.19
CA LEU A 96 -2.70 -7.97 10.87
C LEU A 96 -1.60 -7.02 10.40
N VAL A 97 -1.99 -5.85 9.90
CA VAL A 97 -1.10 -4.83 9.33
C VAL A 97 -0.97 -3.63 10.27
N TYR A 98 -2.07 -3.24 10.88
CA TYR A 98 -2.19 -2.16 11.85
C TYR A 98 -2.73 -2.74 13.16
N PRO A 99 -1.85 -3.24 14.05
CA PRO A 99 -2.28 -3.85 15.30
C PRO A 99 -3.13 -2.90 16.15
N PRO A 100 -4.21 -3.40 16.80
CA PRO A 100 -5.06 -2.56 17.62
C PRO A 100 -4.25 -1.97 18.79
N GLY A 101 -4.41 -0.67 19.02
CA GLY A 101 -3.74 0.06 20.11
C GLY A 101 -2.41 0.69 19.75
N GLN A 102 -1.92 0.55 18.51
CA GLN A 102 -0.79 1.32 17.99
C GLN A 102 -1.28 2.46 17.10
N SER A 103 -0.67 3.63 17.27
CA SER A 103 -0.88 4.78 16.38
C SER A 103 -0.12 4.58 15.06
N ARG A 104 -0.57 5.28 14.00
CA ARG A 104 0.14 5.27 12.70
C ARG A 104 1.59 5.74 12.86
N GLU A 105 1.83 6.75 13.70
CA GLU A 105 3.18 7.29 13.96
C GLU A 105 4.11 6.26 14.63
N GLU A 106 3.60 5.45 15.56
CA GLU A 106 4.39 4.37 16.17
C GLU A 106 4.76 3.29 15.17
N ILE A 107 3.85 2.96 14.25
CA ILE A 107 4.06 1.99 13.18
C ILE A 107 5.09 2.53 12.18
N ASP A 108 4.96 3.79 11.75
CA ASP A 108 5.92 4.42 10.84
C ASP A 108 7.33 4.46 11.45
N LYS A 109 7.43 4.78 12.74
CA LYS A 109 8.70 4.78 13.46
C LYS A 109 9.31 3.38 13.58
N ALA A 110 8.49 2.35 13.78
CA ALA A 110 8.95 0.96 13.81
C ALA A 110 9.45 0.53 12.43
N ASN A 111 8.69 0.82 11.36
CA ASN A 111 9.08 0.55 9.98
C ASN A 111 10.40 1.25 9.61
N ASP A 112 10.59 2.51 10.02
CA ASP A 112 11.84 3.24 9.82
C ASP A 112 13.03 2.59 10.54
N ALA A 113 12.80 2.01 11.72
CA ALA A 113 13.83 1.29 12.47
C ALA A 113 14.19 -0.03 11.78
N ASP A 114 13.19 -0.80 11.36
CA ASP A 114 13.35 -2.07 10.64
C ASP A 114 14.06 -1.86 9.29
N PHE A 115 13.76 -0.75 8.61
CA PHE A 115 14.43 -0.40 7.36
C PHE A 115 15.93 -0.10 7.59
N LYS A 116 16.27 0.69 8.61
CA LYS A 116 17.67 0.93 9.01
C LYS A 116 18.39 -0.35 9.43
N GLU A 117 17.71 -1.26 10.12
CA GLU A 117 18.28 -2.56 10.44
C GLU A 117 18.58 -3.37 9.17
N SER A 118 17.69 -3.31 8.17
CA SER A 118 17.91 -3.94 6.87
C SER A 118 19.13 -3.36 6.15
N GLU A 119 19.34 -2.04 6.20
CA GLU A 119 20.55 -1.38 5.68
C GLU A 119 21.82 -1.87 6.39
N HIS A 120 21.85 -1.87 7.72
CA HIS A 120 23.00 -2.37 8.48
C HIS A 120 23.32 -3.84 8.19
N ASN A 121 22.29 -4.68 8.03
CA ASN A 121 22.46 -6.08 7.66
C ASN A 121 23.06 -6.23 6.26
N ALA A 122 22.64 -5.39 5.31
CA ALA A 122 23.21 -5.36 3.96
C ALA A 122 24.68 -4.89 3.96
N GLU A 123 25.01 -3.85 4.73
CA GLU A 123 26.39 -3.40 4.92
C GLU A 123 27.27 -4.50 5.52
N PHE A 124 26.79 -5.18 6.57
CA PHE A 124 27.52 -6.27 7.21
C PHE A 124 27.72 -7.45 6.26
N ALA A 125 26.69 -7.81 5.49
CA ALA A 125 26.80 -8.84 4.47
C ALA A 125 27.85 -8.46 3.42
N ALA A 126 27.84 -7.22 2.93
CA ALA A 126 28.80 -6.71 1.95
C ALA A 126 30.24 -6.77 2.49
N LEU A 127 30.48 -6.40 3.76
CA LEU A 127 31.79 -6.55 4.41
C LEU A 127 32.30 -8.00 4.36
N GLY A 128 31.41 -8.99 4.46
CA GLY A 128 31.75 -10.41 4.35
C GLY A 128 32.32 -10.81 2.98
N TYR A 129 31.98 -10.07 1.91
CA TYR A 129 32.46 -10.30 0.54
C TYR A 129 33.76 -9.56 0.20
N LEU A 130 34.22 -8.63 1.04
CA LEU A 130 35.44 -7.83 0.83
C LEU A 130 36.72 -8.53 1.34
N LYS A 131 36.75 -9.86 1.37
CA LYS A 131 37.95 -10.65 1.71
C LYS A 131 38.94 -10.74 0.56
#